data_AF-E0P0R9-F1
#
_entry.id   AF-E0P0R9-F1
#
_cell.length_a   1.000
_cell.length_b   1.000
_cell.length_c   1.000
_cell.angle_alpha   90.00
_cell.angle_beta   90.00
_cell.angle_gamma   90.00
#
_symmetry.space_group_name_H-M   'P 1'
#
loop_
_entity.id
_entity.type
_entity.pdbx_description
1 polymer ?
#
loop_
_entity_poly.entity_id
_entity_poly.type
_entity_poly.pdbx_seq_one_letter_code
_entity_poly.pdbx_strand_id
1 'polypeptide(L)'
;MENENKQRFIQFPETYDRRRLNKMYRAAGLPDRKSYLLRNYFCAMANLYGTISLAAAWKLIHAYHPRGAITEEQFWTFAELARHEDEGYDIMGLDECFADEPPHTPQERSIISGILFDTDEGYADMLNWQRGKPLYVPATQEEMLYYADWRYVEATPWQKKLAAFLMKRMPKNWYLGERERALWEVFFDVRVDGDVHLLLGAAEEWGLVMKRDSEVEEFVALCVDYTNHARLFSNRGHTPAELSALMPHDFTQRQTASIGPRMREALARGTMTVEELREQFRTQEFPHESVRTAFLEELERVAAELGLAAGKEKVGRNDPCPCGSGKKYKKCCGR
;
A
#
# COMPACT_ATOMS: atom_id res chain seq x y z
N MET A 1 25.99 25.06 19.06
CA MET A 1 25.25 24.60 17.87
C MET A 1 25.97 23.38 17.36
N GLU A 2 25.68 22.23 17.96
CA GLU A 2 26.29 20.95 17.58
C GLU A 2 25.20 19.88 17.58
N ASN A 3 25.12 19.17 16.45
CA ASN A 3 24.29 18.00 16.14
C ASN A 3 22.79 18.19 15.83
N GLU A 4 22.50 18.99 14.81
CA GLU A 4 21.38 18.73 13.89
C GLU A 4 21.79 17.68 12.85
N ASN A 5 21.90 16.39 13.23
CA ASN A 5 21.67 15.24 12.32
C ASN A 5 21.79 13.88 13.04
N LYS A 6 21.13 13.69 14.19
CA LYS A 6 20.89 12.31 14.65
C LYS A 6 19.65 11.82 13.92
N GLN A 7 19.82 10.91 12.96
CA GLN A 7 18.73 10.03 12.51
C GLN A 7 18.03 9.52 13.77
N ARG A 8 16.79 9.95 13.95
CA ARG A 8 15.99 9.59 15.12
C ARG A 8 15.42 8.21 14.79
N PHE A 9 16.13 7.17 15.19
CA PHE A 9 15.65 5.79 15.08
C PHE A 9 14.35 5.65 15.88
N ILE A 10 13.33 5.03 15.27
CA ILE A 10 12.08 4.68 15.94
C ILE A 10 12.42 3.86 17.18
N GLN A 11 11.94 4.29 18.35
CA GLN A 11 12.16 3.56 19.60
C GLN A 11 10.97 2.66 19.88
N PHE A 12 11.11 1.39 19.51
CA PHE A 12 10.11 0.38 19.80
C PHE A 12 10.00 0.11 21.31
N PRO A 13 8.78 -0.16 21.83
CA PRO A 13 8.61 -0.59 23.21
C PRO A 13 9.40 -1.88 23.53
N GLU A 14 9.83 -2.03 24.78
CA GLU A 14 10.49 -3.27 25.24
C GLU A 14 9.54 -4.47 25.13
N THR A 15 9.95 -5.55 24.47
CA THR A 15 9.17 -6.79 24.41
C THR A 15 9.24 -7.56 25.73
N TYR A 16 8.10 -8.03 26.22
CA TYR A 16 8.01 -8.88 27.42
C TYR A 16 7.72 -10.33 27.06
N ASP A 17 8.24 -11.27 27.85
CA ASP A 17 7.92 -12.68 27.67
C ASP A 17 6.43 -12.97 27.99
N ARG A 18 5.88 -14.00 27.34
CA ARG A 18 4.46 -14.36 27.45
C ARG A 18 4.01 -14.66 28.89
N ARG A 19 4.89 -15.19 29.75
CA ARG A 19 4.56 -15.48 31.16
C ARG A 19 4.43 -14.19 31.96
N ARG A 20 5.33 -13.22 31.75
CA ARG A 20 5.26 -11.87 32.35
C ARG A 20 3.98 -11.16 31.92
N LEU A 21 3.69 -11.12 30.62
CA LEU A 21 2.48 -10.50 30.07
C LEU A 21 1.19 -11.09 30.65
N ASN A 22 1.06 -12.43 30.66
CA ASN A 22 -0.12 -13.08 31.23
C ASN A 22 -0.32 -12.76 32.72
N LYS A 23 0.76 -12.59 33.49
CA LYS A 23 0.67 -12.13 34.89
C LYS A 23 0.15 -10.69 34.98
N MET A 24 0.63 -9.80 34.11
CA MET A 24 0.22 -8.39 34.05
C MET A 24 -1.26 -8.27 33.65
N TYR A 25 -1.71 -8.99 32.62
CA TYR A 25 -3.12 -9.01 32.21
C TYR A 25 -4.04 -9.41 33.36
N ARG A 26 -3.74 -10.52 34.05
CA ARG A 26 -4.54 -10.98 35.19
C ARG A 26 -4.56 -9.97 36.33
N ALA A 27 -3.41 -9.38 36.64
CA ALA A 27 -3.30 -8.35 37.67
C ALA A 27 -4.12 -7.09 37.34
N ALA A 28 -4.26 -6.77 36.05
CA ALA A 28 -5.05 -5.65 35.55
C ALA A 28 -6.54 -6.00 35.31
N GLY A 29 -7.02 -7.16 35.81
CA GLY A 29 -8.43 -7.54 35.68
C GLY A 29 -8.83 -8.01 34.27
N LEU A 30 -7.87 -8.42 33.43
CA LEU A 30 -8.08 -9.05 32.13
C LEU A 30 -7.89 -10.57 32.23
N PRO A 31 -8.98 -11.36 32.18
CA PRO A 31 -8.89 -12.81 32.10
C PRO A 31 -8.22 -13.28 30.81
N ASP A 32 -7.49 -14.40 30.87
CA ASP A 32 -6.75 -14.98 29.74
C ASP A 32 -7.59 -15.13 28.46
N ARG A 33 -8.85 -15.54 28.59
CA ARG A 33 -9.77 -15.68 27.45
C ARG A 33 -10.04 -14.34 26.74
N LYS A 34 -10.11 -13.24 27.50
CA LYS A 34 -10.36 -11.89 26.95
C LYS A 34 -9.10 -11.31 26.33
N SER A 35 -7.94 -11.44 26.99
CA SER A 35 -6.67 -11.00 26.41
C SER A 35 -6.32 -11.78 25.15
N TYR A 36 -6.60 -13.10 25.12
CA TYR A 36 -6.42 -13.91 23.91
C TYR A 36 -7.33 -13.45 22.76
N LEU A 37 -8.61 -13.16 23.06
CA LEU A 37 -9.54 -12.67 22.04
C LEU A 37 -9.13 -11.29 21.51
N LEU A 38 -8.74 -10.36 22.39
CA LEU A 38 -8.27 -9.03 22.00
C LEU A 38 -7.00 -9.09 21.16
N ARG A 39 -6.05 -9.95 21.51
CA ARG A 39 -4.84 -10.19 20.71
C ARG A 39 -5.18 -10.67 19.31
N ASN A 40 -6.09 -11.64 19.18
CA ASN A 40 -6.51 -12.12 17.86
C ASN A 40 -7.18 -11.01 17.04
N TYR A 41 -7.92 -10.10 17.67
CA TYR A 41 -8.42 -8.92 16.96
C TYR A 41 -7.28 -8.02 16.48
N PHE A 42 -6.25 -7.79 17.29
CA PHE A 42 -5.14 -6.90 16.95
C PHE A 42 -4.29 -7.51 15.82
N CYS A 43 -3.96 -8.81 15.90
CA CYS A 43 -3.32 -9.53 14.81
C CYS A 43 -4.17 -9.46 13.53
N ALA A 44 -5.48 -9.72 13.64
CA ALA A 44 -6.39 -9.68 12.50
C ALA A 44 -6.46 -8.29 11.86
N MET A 45 -6.50 -7.23 12.67
CA MET A 45 -6.53 -5.85 12.21
C MET A 45 -5.22 -5.45 11.54
N ALA A 46 -4.07 -5.86 12.09
CA ALA A 46 -2.77 -5.67 11.46
C ALA A 46 -2.70 -6.40 10.11
N ASN A 47 -3.16 -7.65 10.05
CA ASN A 47 -3.11 -8.49 8.86
C ASN A 47 -4.18 -8.19 7.79
N LEU A 48 -5.22 -7.40 8.11
CA LEU A 48 -6.26 -6.98 7.17
C LEU A 48 -6.08 -5.54 6.71
N TYR A 49 -5.69 -4.66 7.62
CA TYR A 49 -5.65 -3.21 7.36
C TYR A 49 -4.23 -2.67 7.21
N GLY A 50 -3.20 -3.41 7.64
CA GLY A 50 -1.85 -2.87 7.80
C GLY A 50 -1.74 -1.91 8.98
N THR A 51 -2.66 -0.95 9.10
CA THR A 51 -2.77 -0.09 10.27
C THR A 51 -4.22 0.34 10.54
N ILE A 52 -4.56 0.50 11.82
CA ILE A 52 -5.84 1.05 12.29
C ILE A 52 -5.66 1.77 13.63
N SER A 53 -6.28 2.95 13.80
CA SER A 53 -6.27 3.63 15.10
C SER A 53 -6.96 2.80 16.19
N LEU A 54 -6.47 2.88 17.44
CA LEU A 54 -7.10 2.18 18.56
C LEU A 54 -8.56 2.62 18.75
N ALA A 55 -8.88 3.88 18.50
CA ALA A 55 -10.26 4.37 18.54
C ALA A 55 -11.17 3.68 17.50
N ALA A 56 -10.68 3.45 16.28
CA ALA A 56 -11.44 2.72 15.26
C ALA A 56 -11.51 1.21 15.57
N ALA A 57 -10.42 0.63 16.08
CA ALA A 57 -10.39 -0.75 16.56
C ALA A 57 -11.43 -1.00 17.67
N TRP A 58 -11.51 -0.10 18.66
CA TRP A 58 -12.51 -0.16 19.72
C TRP A 58 -13.93 -0.14 19.18
N LYS A 59 -14.25 0.83 18.28
CA LYS A 59 -15.59 0.92 17.66
C LYS A 59 -15.97 -0.38 16.96
N LEU A 60 -15.04 -1.00 16.24
CA LEU A 60 -15.28 -2.24 15.50
C LEU A 60 -15.49 -3.44 16.44
N ILE A 61 -14.64 -3.60 17.46
CA ILE A 61 -14.79 -4.68 18.46
C ILE A 61 -16.10 -4.51 19.23
N HIS A 62 -16.41 -3.28 19.65
CA HIS A 62 -17.65 -2.99 20.36
C HIS A 62 -18.90 -3.34 19.53
N ALA A 63 -18.87 -3.06 18.21
CA ALA A 63 -19.95 -3.42 17.29
C ALA A 63 -20.20 -4.93 17.20
N TYR A 64 -19.16 -5.76 17.30
CA TYR A 64 -19.31 -7.22 17.37
C TYR A 64 -19.79 -7.73 18.74
N HIS A 65 -19.59 -6.95 19.80
CA HIS A 65 -19.91 -7.33 21.18
C HIS A 65 -20.91 -6.36 21.83
N PRO A 66 -22.13 -6.15 21.27
CA PRO A 66 -23.08 -5.15 21.76
C PRO A 66 -23.59 -5.45 23.18
N ARG A 67 -23.39 -6.67 23.69
CA ARG A 67 -23.73 -7.08 25.06
C ARG A 67 -22.59 -6.90 26.07
N GLY A 68 -21.47 -6.27 25.67
CA GLY A 68 -20.38 -5.92 26.58
C GLY A 68 -19.47 -7.08 26.99
N ALA A 69 -19.21 -8.05 26.09
CA ALA A 69 -18.27 -9.13 26.37
C ALA A 69 -16.84 -8.60 26.69
N ILE A 70 -16.49 -7.47 26.07
CA ILE A 70 -15.28 -6.68 26.31
C ILE A 70 -15.74 -5.28 26.73
N THR A 71 -15.26 -4.80 27.88
CA THR A 71 -15.50 -3.42 28.33
C THR A 71 -14.48 -2.47 27.71
N GLU A 72 -14.82 -1.19 27.67
CA GLU A 72 -13.89 -0.15 27.18
C GLU A 72 -12.60 -0.12 28.01
N GLU A 73 -12.71 -0.18 29.33
CA GLU A 73 -11.57 -0.27 30.25
C GLU A 73 -10.68 -1.48 29.96
N GLN A 74 -11.27 -2.65 29.66
CA GLN A 74 -10.53 -3.85 29.30
C GLN A 74 -9.80 -3.69 27.97
N PHE A 75 -10.42 -3.04 26.97
CA PHE A 75 -9.78 -2.76 25.70
C PHE A 75 -8.55 -1.86 25.88
N TRP A 76 -8.70 -0.73 26.57
CA TRP A 76 -7.60 0.22 26.76
C TRP A 76 -6.48 -0.36 27.63
N THR A 77 -6.84 -1.08 28.70
CA THR A 77 -5.87 -1.78 29.54
C THR A 77 -5.11 -2.85 28.74
N PHE A 78 -5.81 -3.58 27.86
CA PHE A 78 -5.16 -4.53 26.98
C PHE A 78 -4.21 -3.84 26.02
N ALA A 79 -4.63 -2.76 25.34
CA ALA A 79 -3.82 -2.03 24.36
C ALA A 79 -2.49 -1.54 24.96
N GLU A 80 -2.50 -1.01 26.17
CA GLU A 80 -1.26 -0.54 26.84
C GLU A 80 -0.29 -1.68 27.16
N LEU A 81 -0.80 -2.84 27.57
CA LEU A 81 0.04 -4.01 27.82
C LEU A 81 0.48 -4.69 26.52
N ALA A 82 -0.39 -4.67 25.50
CA ALA A 82 -0.18 -5.27 24.19
C ALA A 82 0.95 -4.60 23.40
N ARG A 83 1.29 -3.35 23.73
CA ARG A 83 2.49 -2.65 23.22
C ARG A 83 3.80 -3.40 23.44
N HIS A 84 3.82 -4.32 24.42
CA HIS A 84 4.99 -5.10 24.78
C HIS A 84 4.90 -6.56 24.27
N GLU A 85 3.93 -6.87 23.41
CA GLU A 85 3.81 -8.17 22.75
C GLU A 85 4.72 -8.28 21.53
N ASP A 86 5.02 -9.52 21.15
CA ASP A 86 5.67 -9.88 19.89
C ASP A 86 4.72 -10.81 19.13
N GLU A 87 3.77 -10.21 18.41
CA GLU A 87 2.64 -10.90 17.74
C GLU A 87 2.42 -10.38 16.31
N GLY A 88 3.47 -9.84 15.68
CA GLY A 88 3.44 -9.31 14.31
C GLY A 88 2.77 -7.94 14.15
N TYR A 89 2.47 -7.27 15.25
CA TYR A 89 1.98 -5.89 15.27
C TYR A 89 2.69 -5.08 16.35
N ASP A 90 2.75 -3.77 16.13
CA ASP A 90 3.17 -2.74 17.07
C ASP A 90 1.99 -1.85 17.41
N ILE A 91 2.04 -1.20 18.58
CA ILE A 91 1.07 -0.17 18.97
C ILE A 91 1.82 1.11 19.26
N MET A 92 1.73 2.10 18.38
CA MET A 92 2.52 3.34 18.47
C MET A 92 1.70 4.57 18.06
N GLY A 93 2.05 5.71 18.66
CA GLY A 93 1.56 7.03 18.26
C GLY A 93 2.37 7.59 17.09
N LEU A 94 1.81 8.56 16.36
CA LEU A 94 2.54 9.20 15.26
C LEU A 94 3.78 9.96 15.76
N ASP A 95 3.74 10.50 16.97
CA ASP A 95 4.88 11.13 17.67
C ASP A 95 6.01 10.17 18.03
N GLU A 96 5.70 8.88 18.14
CA GLU A 96 6.69 7.82 18.36
C GLU A 96 7.32 7.37 17.03
N CYS A 97 6.61 7.51 15.92
CA CYS A 97 7.05 7.11 14.57
C CYS A 97 7.69 8.25 13.77
N PHE A 98 7.30 9.50 14.01
CA PHE A 98 7.69 10.67 13.20
C PHE A 98 8.14 11.83 14.11
N ALA A 99 9.29 12.42 13.77
CA ALA A 99 9.93 13.42 14.62
C ALA A 99 9.17 14.76 14.74
N ASP A 100 8.36 15.09 13.72
CA ASP A 100 7.66 16.38 13.59
C ASP A 100 6.23 16.35 14.16
N GLU A 101 5.79 15.20 14.67
CA GLU A 101 4.44 15.02 15.21
C GLU A 101 4.35 15.50 16.67
N PRO A 102 3.27 16.19 17.06
CA PRO A 102 3.06 16.62 18.44
C PRO A 102 2.83 15.41 19.35
N PRO A 103 3.11 15.48 20.66
CA PRO A 103 2.92 14.35 21.58
C PRO A 103 1.49 13.79 21.52
N HIS A 104 1.35 12.47 21.41
CA HIS A 104 0.06 11.78 21.37
C HIS A 104 -0.24 11.12 22.72
N THR A 105 -1.54 11.03 23.02
CA THR A 105 -2.05 10.22 24.14
C THR A 105 -2.09 8.74 23.78
N PRO A 106 -2.12 7.84 24.78
CA PRO A 106 -2.31 6.41 24.55
C PRO A 106 -3.47 6.05 23.62
N GLN A 107 -4.57 6.81 23.70
CA GLN A 107 -5.79 6.57 22.92
C GLN A 107 -5.65 6.94 21.43
N GLU A 108 -4.68 7.78 21.10
CA GLU A 108 -4.42 8.25 19.72
C GLU A 108 -3.43 7.35 18.97
N ARG A 109 -2.95 6.29 19.61
CA ARG A 109 -2.07 5.29 18.99
C ARG A 109 -2.83 4.44 17.98
N SER A 110 -2.05 3.77 17.12
CA SER A 110 -2.56 2.82 16.13
C SER A 110 -1.98 1.44 16.36
N ILE A 111 -2.75 0.41 16.00
CA ILE A 111 -2.23 -0.93 15.72
C ILE A 111 -1.58 -0.85 14.34
N ILE A 112 -0.34 -1.31 14.22
CA ILE A 112 0.49 -1.20 13.01
C ILE A 112 1.08 -2.58 12.76
N SER A 113 0.95 -3.11 11.55
CA SER A 113 1.59 -4.35 11.15
C SER A 113 3.10 -4.14 11.13
N GLY A 114 3.86 -5.06 11.74
CA GLY A 114 5.31 -4.94 11.85
C GLY A 114 6.01 -4.82 10.49
N ILE A 115 5.44 -5.40 9.43
CA ILE A 115 5.98 -5.32 8.06
C ILE A 115 6.08 -3.87 7.53
N LEU A 116 5.27 -2.94 8.05
CA LEU A 116 5.33 -1.54 7.64
C LEU A 116 6.60 -0.84 8.11
N PHE A 117 7.38 -1.46 8.99
CA PHE A 117 8.69 -0.98 9.45
C PHE A 117 9.88 -1.68 8.78
N ASP A 118 9.64 -2.58 7.81
CA ASP A 118 10.73 -3.23 7.06
C ASP A 118 11.48 -2.24 6.13
N THR A 119 10.86 -1.08 5.86
CA THR A 119 11.46 0.02 5.10
C THR A 119 11.25 1.34 5.84
N ASP A 120 12.18 2.30 5.63
CA ASP A 120 12.13 3.60 6.31
C ASP A 120 10.84 4.39 6.03
N GLU A 121 10.24 4.22 4.84
CA GLU A 121 9.05 4.97 4.39
C GLU A 121 7.75 4.16 4.48
N GLY A 122 7.81 2.85 4.78
CA GLY A 122 6.68 1.93 4.64
C GLY A 122 5.42 2.37 5.41
N TYR A 123 5.57 2.80 6.67
CA TYR A 123 4.44 3.27 7.46
C TYR A 123 3.90 4.63 6.96
N ALA A 124 4.78 5.55 6.57
CA ALA A 124 4.40 6.86 6.04
C ALA A 124 3.62 6.73 4.71
N ASP A 125 4.11 5.89 3.81
CA ASP A 125 3.46 5.58 2.55
C ASP A 125 2.09 4.95 2.75
N MET A 126 1.99 3.99 3.67
CA MET A 126 0.71 3.37 4.01
C MET A 126 -0.33 4.39 4.49
N LEU A 127 0.06 5.30 5.40
CA LEU A 127 -0.84 6.37 5.87
C LEU A 127 -1.30 7.27 4.71
N ASN A 128 -0.40 7.59 3.78
CA ASN A 128 -0.74 8.39 2.60
C ASN A 128 -1.69 7.66 1.66
N TRP A 129 -1.42 6.38 1.36
CA TRP A 129 -2.25 5.58 0.47
C TRP A 129 -3.65 5.32 1.02
N GLN A 130 -3.80 5.22 2.34
CA GLN A 130 -5.10 5.00 2.99
C GLN A 130 -5.94 6.28 3.14
N ARG A 131 -5.36 7.46 2.91
CA ARG A 131 -5.99 8.75 3.19
C ARG A 131 -7.32 8.90 2.46
N GLY A 132 -8.38 9.23 3.21
CA GLY A 132 -9.72 9.48 2.67
C GLY A 132 -10.50 8.23 2.27
N LYS A 133 -9.93 7.02 2.39
CA LYS A 133 -10.63 5.78 2.07
C LYS A 133 -11.48 5.31 3.26
N PRO A 134 -12.67 4.72 3.03
CA PRO A 134 -13.44 4.08 4.09
C PRO A 134 -12.74 2.82 4.60
N LEU A 135 -13.00 2.45 5.86
CA LEU A 135 -12.56 1.17 6.42
C LEU A 135 -13.48 0.04 5.94
N TYR A 136 -12.93 -1.07 5.47
CA TYR A 136 -13.72 -2.29 5.26
C TYR A 136 -14.05 -2.90 6.62
N VAL A 137 -15.29 -3.36 6.81
CA VAL A 137 -15.71 -4.00 8.06
C VAL A 137 -16.26 -5.38 7.72
N PRO A 138 -15.59 -6.47 8.15
CA PRO A 138 -16.12 -7.82 8.01
C PRO A 138 -17.51 -7.93 8.62
N ALA A 139 -18.41 -8.69 8.01
CA ALA A 139 -19.82 -8.72 8.40
C ALA A 139 -20.00 -9.37 9.78
N THR A 140 -19.09 -10.27 10.15
CA THR A 140 -19.13 -10.99 11.42
C THR A 140 -17.78 -10.95 12.14
N GLN A 141 -17.83 -11.21 13.45
CA GLN A 141 -16.63 -11.43 14.25
C GLN A 141 -15.79 -12.59 13.70
N GLU A 142 -16.41 -13.67 13.27
CA GLU A 142 -15.72 -14.86 12.78
C GLU A 142 -14.90 -14.53 11.52
N GLU A 143 -15.49 -13.80 10.58
CA GLU A 143 -14.79 -13.32 9.39
C GLU A 143 -13.60 -12.42 9.74
N MET A 144 -13.76 -11.50 10.70
CA MET A 144 -12.65 -10.67 11.18
C MET A 144 -11.52 -11.55 11.73
N LEU A 145 -11.85 -12.58 12.53
CA LEU A 145 -10.85 -13.41 13.20
C LEU A 145 -10.14 -14.40 12.26
N TYR A 146 -10.61 -14.62 11.03
CA TYR A 146 -9.83 -15.37 10.04
C TYR A 146 -8.46 -14.73 9.78
N TYR A 147 -8.40 -13.39 9.78
CA TYR A 147 -7.17 -12.64 9.56
C TYR A 147 -6.19 -12.71 10.74
N ALA A 148 -6.57 -13.30 11.88
CA ALA A 148 -5.63 -13.51 12.99
C ALA A 148 -4.51 -14.49 12.59
N ASP A 149 -4.77 -15.42 11.66
CA ASP A 149 -3.70 -16.17 10.99
C ASP A 149 -3.12 -15.30 9.87
N TRP A 150 -1.87 -14.87 10.02
CA TRP A 150 -1.14 -14.09 9.01
C TRP A 150 -0.99 -14.82 7.66
N ARG A 151 -1.23 -16.13 7.63
CA ARG A 151 -1.22 -16.94 6.40
C ARG A 151 -2.59 -17.06 5.75
N TYR A 152 -3.63 -16.50 6.35
CA TYR A 152 -4.98 -16.57 5.81
C TYR A 152 -5.09 -15.79 4.49
N VAL A 153 -5.50 -16.52 3.45
CA VAL A 153 -5.84 -16.00 2.13
C VAL A 153 -7.26 -16.43 1.78
N GLU A 154 -8.05 -15.49 1.28
CA GLU A 154 -9.44 -15.70 0.90
C GLU A 154 -9.52 -16.70 -0.25
N ALA A 155 -10.30 -17.76 -0.08
CA ALA A 155 -10.43 -18.85 -1.07
C ALA A 155 -11.35 -18.47 -2.25
N THR A 156 -11.08 -17.34 -2.91
CA THR A 156 -11.87 -16.79 -4.01
C THR A 156 -11.64 -17.52 -5.33
N PRO A 157 -12.54 -17.40 -6.32
CA PRO A 157 -12.31 -17.95 -7.66
C PRO A 157 -11.02 -17.43 -8.32
N TRP A 158 -10.66 -16.16 -8.10
CA TRP A 158 -9.45 -15.55 -8.66
C TRP A 158 -8.18 -16.12 -8.01
N GLN A 159 -8.18 -16.24 -6.68
CA GLN A 159 -7.10 -16.87 -5.92
C GLN A 159 -6.85 -18.30 -6.42
N LYS A 160 -7.91 -19.10 -6.57
CA LYS A 160 -7.82 -20.50 -7.02
C LYS A 160 -7.25 -20.63 -8.43
N LYS A 161 -7.63 -19.72 -9.34
CA LYS A 161 -7.10 -19.70 -10.72
C LYS A 161 -5.61 -19.39 -10.74
N LEU A 162 -5.18 -18.35 -10.01
CA LEU A 162 -3.77 -17.98 -9.93
C LEU A 162 -2.94 -19.08 -9.24
N ALA A 163 -3.44 -19.65 -8.14
CA ALA A 163 -2.80 -20.78 -7.46
C ALA A 163 -2.63 -21.98 -8.40
N ALA A 164 -3.68 -22.36 -9.14
CA ALA A 164 -3.61 -23.48 -10.09
C ALA A 164 -2.61 -23.23 -11.22
N PHE A 165 -2.56 -21.99 -11.73
CA PHE A 165 -1.58 -21.58 -12.75
C PHE A 165 -0.14 -21.75 -12.26
N LEU A 166 0.14 -21.29 -11.04
CA LEU A 166 1.46 -21.36 -10.40
C LEU A 166 1.84 -22.82 -10.08
N MET A 167 0.96 -23.57 -9.43
CA MET A 167 1.21 -24.96 -9.03
C MET A 167 1.57 -25.86 -10.21
N LYS A 168 0.95 -25.65 -11.38
CA LYS A 168 1.24 -26.42 -12.60
C LYS A 168 2.66 -26.21 -13.12
N ARG A 169 3.27 -25.07 -12.81
CA ARG A 169 4.57 -24.63 -13.32
C ARG A 169 5.69 -24.70 -12.28
N MET A 170 5.36 -24.85 -11.00
CA MET A 170 6.33 -25.05 -9.94
C MET A 170 7.18 -26.32 -10.15
N PRO A 171 8.48 -26.30 -9.80
CA PRO A 171 9.37 -27.45 -9.95
C PRO A 171 8.81 -28.73 -9.33
N LYS A 172 8.88 -29.87 -10.02
CA LYS A 172 8.28 -31.14 -9.57
C LYS A 172 8.93 -31.71 -8.31
N ASN A 173 10.20 -31.41 -8.09
CA ASN A 173 10.98 -31.85 -6.93
C ASN A 173 10.64 -31.08 -5.65
N TRP A 174 9.86 -30.00 -5.73
CA TRP A 174 9.43 -29.27 -4.54
C TRP A 174 8.51 -30.11 -3.65
N TYR A 175 8.82 -30.11 -2.36
CA TYR A 175 7.98 -30.62 -1.29
C TYR A 175 6.71 -29.76 -1.15
N LEU A 176 5.70 -30.32 -0.47
CA LEU A 176 4.42 -29.62 -0.27
C LEU A 176 4.60 -28.25 0.42
N GLY A 177 5.43 -28.19 1.46
CA GLY A 177 5.67 -26.94 2.19
C GLY A 177 6.35 -25.84 1.36
N GLU A 178 7.22 -26.19 0.41
CA GLU A 178 7.84 -25.21 -0.50
C GLU A 178 6.80 -24.60 -1.45
N ARG A 179 5.87 -25.42 -1.95
CA ARG A 179 4.76 -24.96 -2.79
C ARG A 179 3.80 -24.06 -2.02
N GLU A 180 3.45 -24.45 -0.80
CA GLU A 180 2.57 -23.67 0.07
C GLU A 180 3.21 -22.33 0.43
N ARG A 181 4.51 -22.31 0.73
CA ARG A 181 5.25 -21.08 1.00
C ARG A 181 5.25 -20.13 -0.19
N ALA A 182 5.61 -20.60 -1.38
CA ALA A 182 5.64 -19.76 -2.58
C ALA A 182 4.25 -19.21 -2.93
N LEU A 183 3.19 -20.02 -2.79
CA LEU A 183 1.82 -19.52 -2.96
C LEU A 183 1.48 -18.44 -1.94
N TRP A 184 1.83 -18.65 -0.66
CA TRP A 184 1.61 -17.65 0.37
C TRP A 184 2.36 -16.35 0.07
N GLU A 185 3.64 -16.40 -0.34
CA GLU A 185 4.44 -15.23 -0.70
C GLU A 185 3.74 -14.39 -1.79
N VAL A 186 3.24 -15.00 -2.88
CA VAL A 186 2.48 -14.27 -3.92
C VAL A 186 1.26 -13.55 -3.35
N PHE A 187 0.44 -14.25 -2.57
CA PHE A 187 -0.83 -13.68 -2.09
C PHE A 187 -0.63 -12.65 -0.99
N PHE A 188 0.41 -12.85 -0.17
CA PHE A 188 0.82 -11.91 0.85
C PHE A 188 1.37 -10.63 0.22
N ASP A 189 2.26 -10.73 -0.77
CA ASP A 189 2.82 -9.58 -1.49
C ASP A 189 1.72 -8.72 -2.08
N VAL A 190 0.73 -9.32 -2.73
CA VAL A 190 -0.45 -8.59 -3.24
C VAL A 190 -1.16 -7.83 -2.11
N ARG A 191 -1.41 -8.48 -0.97
CA ARG A 191 -2.11 -7.85 0.17
C ARG A 191 -1.37 -6.63 0.72
N VAL A 192 -0.04 -6.66 0.73
CA VAL A 192 0.81 -5.55 1.18
C VAL A 192 1.18 -4.58 0.06
N ASP A 193 0.37 -4.57 -1.02
CA ASP A 193 0.48 -3.64 -2.15
C ASP A 193 1.75 -3.82 -3.00
N GLY A 194 2.30 -5.03 -3.01
CA GLY A 194 3.37 -5.43 -3.93
C GLY A 194 2.92 -5.39 -5.39
N ASP A 195 3.80 -4.89 -6.26
CA ASP A 195 3.50 -4.77 -7.68
C ASP A 195 3.72 -6.09 -8.44
N VAL A 196 3.21 -6.14 -9.68
CA VAL A 196 3.35 -7.32 -10.54
C VAL A 196 4.81 -7.63 -10.91
N HIS A 197 5.72 -6.65 -10.85
CA HIS A 197 7.14 -6.87 -11.13
C HIS A 197 7.81 -7.66 -9.99
N LEU A 198 7.44 -7.40 -8.74
CA LEU A 198 7.87 -8.21 -7.60
C LEU A 198 7.41 -9.67 -7.77
N LEU A 199 6.15 -9.87 -8.17
CA LEU A 199 5.61 -11.22 -8.41
C LEU A 199 6.31 -11.93 -9.56
N LEU A 200 6.67 -11.21 -10.64
CA LEU A 200 7.45 -11.76 -11.74
C LEU A 200 8.87 -12.15 -11.30
N GLY A 201 9.52 -11.31 -10.49
CA GLY A 201 10.84 -11.59 -9.91
C GLY A 201 10.81 -12.82 -9.00
N ALA A 202 9.85 -12.89 -8.08
CA ALA A 202 9.65 -14.05 -7.21
C ALA A 202 9.38 -15.33 -8.01
N ALA A 203 8.59 -15.23 -9.08
CA ALA A 203 8.35 -16.36 -9.97
C ALA A 203 9.64 -16.86 -10.64
N GLU A 204 10.49 -15.95 -11.12
CA GLU A 204 11.79 -16.29 -11.70
C GLU A 204 12.73 -16.94 -10.66
N GLU A 205 12.82 -16.39 -9.45
CA GLU A 205 13.61 -16.95 -8.35
C GLU A 205 13.18 -18.37 -7.96
N TRP A 206 11.87 -18.64 -8.01
CA TRP A 206 11.31 -19.97 -7.78
C TRP A 206 11.55 -20.96 -8.95
N GLY A 207 12.15 -20.49 -10.04
CA GLY A 207 12.38 -21.29 -11.24
C GLY A 207 11.09 -21.55 -12.04
N LEU A 208 10.07 -20.70 -11.92
CA LEU A 208 8.90 -20.74 -12.79
C LEU A 208 9.28 -20.23 -14.17
N VAL A 209 9.63 -21.16 -15.06
CA VAL A 209 10.01 -20.81 -16.42
C VAL A 209 8.75 -20.62 -17.29
N MET A 210 8.43 -19.36 -17.60
CA MET A 210 7.50 -18.99 -18.66
C MET A 210 8.30 -18.86 -19.97
N LYS A 211 8.06 -19.77 -20.92
CA LYS A 211 8.88 -19.91 -22.14
C LYS A 211 8.35 -19.11 -23.32
N ARG A 212 7.09 -18.69 -23.26
CA ARG A 212 6.38 -17.98 -24.32
C ARG A 212 5.76 -16.70 -23.76
N ASP A 213 5.75 -15.65 -24.57
CA ASP A 213 5.11 -14.38 -24.22
C ASP A 213 3.65 -14.57 -23.80
N SER A 214 2.92 -15.49 -24.46
CA SER A 214 1.54 -15.86 -24.09
C SER A 214 1.39 -16.36 -22.65
N GLU A 215 2.42 -17.01 -22.09
CA GLU A 215 2.38 -17.50 -20.70
C GLU A 215 2.59 -16.36 -19.70
N VAL A 216 3.42 -15.37 -20.07
CA VAL A 216 3.62 -14.16 -19.29
C VAL A 216 2.35 -13.31 -19.31
N GLU A 217 1.72 -13.15 -20.46
CA GLU A 217 0.43 -12.45 -20.60
C GLU A 217 -0.67 -13.11 -19.76
N GLU A 218 -0.77 -14.45 -19.79
CA GLU A 218 -1.72 -15.20 -18.96
C GLU A 218 -1.44 -14.97 -17.46
N PHE A 219 -0.17 -15.00 -17.04
CA PHE A 219 0.20 -14.75 -15.65
C PHE A 219 -0.16 -13.34 -15.19
N VAL A 220 0.22 -12.31 -15.96
CA VAL A 220 -0.09 -10.92 -15.65
C VAL A 220 -1.60 -10.70 -15.57
N ALA A 221 -2.37 -11.26 -16.50
CA ALA A 221 -3.83 -11.19 -16.46
C ALA A 221 -4.40 -11.81 -15.18
N LEU A 222 -3.90 -12.97 -14.76
CA LEU A 222 -4.32 -13.62 -13.51
C LEU A 222 -3.92 -12.82 -12.25
N CYS A 223 -2.74 -12.20 -12.24
CA CYS A 223 -2.30 -11.32 -11.16
C CYS A 223 -3.20 -10.08 -11.04
N VAL A 224 -3.53 -9.43 -12.16
CA VAL A 224 -4.44 -8.28 -12.19
C VAL A 224 -5.83 -8.69 -11.72
N ASP A 225 -6.36 -9.79 -12.23
CA ASP A 225 -7.66 -10.34 -11.83
C ASP A 225 -7.71 -10.63 -10.33
N TYR A 226 -6.67 -11.25 -9.77
CA TYR A 226 -6.60 -11.52 -8.34
C TYR A 226 -6.49 -10.23 -7.52
N THR A 227 -5.57 -9.32 -7.89
CA THR A 227 -5.34 -8.04 -7.18
C THR A 227 -6.61 -7.22 -7.09
N ASN A 228 -7.39 -7.14 -8.17
CA ASN A 228 -8.66 -6.43 -8.20
C ASN A 228 -9.72 -6.98 -7.24
N HIS A 229 -9.56 -8.23 -6.78
CA HIS A 229 -10.48 -8.94 -5.91
C HIS A 229 -9.82 -9.42 -4.60
N ALA A 230 -8.61 -8.95 -4.29
CA ALA A 230 -7.88 -9.22 -3.06
C ALA A 230 -7.99 -8.02 -2.10
N ARG A 231 -8.04 -8.30 -0.80
CA ARG A 231 -8.04 -7.27 0.25
C ARG A 231 -6.65 -6.63 0.32
N LEU A 232 -6.55 -5.31 0.23
CA LEU A 232 -5.27 -4.60 0.24
C LEU A 232 -5.13 -3.68 1.46
N PHE A 233 -3.91 -3.55 1.98
CA PHE A 233 -3.59 -2.62 3.06
C PHE A 233 -3.86 -1.17 2.64
N SER A 234 -3.40 -0.75 1.46
CA SER A 234 -3.62 0.60 0.94
C SER A 234 -5.10 0.96 0.84
N ASN A 235 -5.97 -0.03 0.71
CA ASN A 235 -7.42 0.13 0.59
C ASN A 235 -8.16 -0.08 1.90
N ARG A 236 -7.45 -0.08 3.05
CA ARG A 236 -8.04 -0.27 4.38
C ARG A 236 -8.89 -1.53 4.45
N GLY A 237 -8.38 -2.61 3.85
CA GLY A 237 -9.05 -3.90 3.77
C GLY A 237 -10.16 -3.98 2.72
N HIS A 238 -10.38 -2.98 1.85
CA HIS A 238 -11.25 -3.17 0.68
C HIS A 238 -10.50 -3.86 -0.45
N THR A 239 -11.22 -4.61 -1.28
CA THR A 239 -10.72 -4.93 -2.62
C THR A 239 -10.79 -3.70 -3.52
N PRO A 240 -9.93 -3.56 -4.54
CA PRO A 240 -10.06 -2.49 -5.53
C PRO A 240 -11.47 -2.42 -6.16
N ALA A 241 -12.08 -3.56 -6.48
CA ALA A 241 -13.43 -3.61 -7.04
C ALA A 241 -14.50 -3.03 -6.09
N GLU A 242 -14.46 -3.38 -4.81
CA GLU A 242 -15.41 -2.82 -3.82
C GLU A 242 -15.16 -1.34 -3.56
N LEU A 243 -13.89 -0.94 -3.44
CA LEU A 243 -13.54 0.44 -3.18
C LEU A 243 -13.98 1.34 -4.34
N SER A 244 -13.78 0.89 -5.58
CA SER A 244 -14.25 1.60 -6.78
C SER A 244 -15.78 1.71 -6.83
N ALA A 245 -16.51 0.73 -6.30
CA ALA A 245 -17.97 0.77 -6.24
C ALA A 245 -18.48 1.70 -5.13
N LEU A 246 -17.77 1.78 -4.00
CA LEU A 246 -18.10 2.65 -2.86
C LEU A 246 -17.73 4.11 -3.08
N MET A 247 -16.62 4.34 -3.77
CA MET A 247 -16.11 5.66 -4.12
C MET A 247 -16.03 5.77 -5.64
N PRO A 248 -17.19 5.77 -6.34
CA PRO A 248 -17.19 5.97 -7.77
C PRO A 248 -16.54 7.32 -8.04
N HIS A 249 -15.58 7.34 -8.96
CA HIS A 249 -15.03 8.60 -9.44
C HIS A 249 -16.18 9.46 -9.95
N ASP A 250 -16.45 10.56 -9.24
CA ASP A 250 -17.48 11.50 -9.64
C ASP A 250 -16.96 12.28 -10.84
N PHE A 251 -17.13 11.69 -12.01
CA PHE A 251 -16.76 12.31 -13.27
C PHE A 251 -17.70 13.45 -13.67
N THR A 252 -18.79 13.69 -12.92
CA THR A 252 -19.64 14.88 -13.09
C THR A 252 -18.99 16.12 -12.49
N GLN A 253 -18.08 15.94 -11.53
CA GLN A 253 -17.23 17.02 -11.03
C GLN A 253 -16.04 17.26 -11.94
N ARG A 254 -15.60 18.53 -11.98
CA ARG A 254 -14.42 18.93 -12.75
C ARG A 254 -13.19 18.21 -12.19
N GLN A 255 -12.57 17.40 -13.03
CA GLN A 255 -11.34 16.69 -12.68
C GLN A 255 -10.17 17.67 -12.65
N THR A 256 -9.18 17.39 -11.81
CA THR A 256 -7.92 18.15 -11.78
C THR A 256 -6.78 17.22 -12.17
N ALA A 257 -5.84 17.73 -12.95
CA ALA A 257 -4.64 17.03 -13.35
C ALA A 257 -3.42 17.90 -13.06
N SER A 258 -2.25 17.27 -12.96
CA SER A 258 -0.98 17.99 -12.77
C SER A 258 0.09 17.35 -13.62
N ILE A 259 0.79 18.16 -14.42
CA ILE A 259 1.99 17.71 -15.13
C ILE A 259 3.16 17.85 -14.16
N GLY A 260 3.70 16.70 -13.75
CA GLY A 260 4.81 16.62 -12.80
C GLY A 260 6.10 17.33 -13.27
N PRO A 261 7.03 17.61 -12.33
CA PRO A 261 8.20 18.45 -12.58
C PRO A 261 9.11 17.92 -13.69
N ARG A 262 9.30 16.59 -13.79
CA ARG A 262 10.11 15.98 -14.87
C ARG A 262 9.56 16.28 -16.27
N MET A 263 8.24 16.23 -16.44
CA MET A 263 7.60 16.52 -17.72
C MET A 263 7.66 18.02 -18.05
N ARG A 264 7.48 18.90 -17.04
CA ARG A 264 7.67 20.36 -17.18
C ARG A 264 9.09 20.69 -17.63
N GLU A 265 10.10 20.05 -17.04
CA GLU A 265 11.50 20.20 -17.46
C GLU A 265 11.74 19.72 -18.90
N ALA A 266 11.17 18.58 -19.28
CA ALA A 266 11.30 18.05 -20.63
C ALA A 266 10.68 18.97 -21.70
N LEU A 267 9.54 19.60 -21.38
CA LEU A 267 8.90 20.63 -22.21
C LEU A 267 9.79 21.88 -22.31
N ALA A 268 10.31 22.37 -21.18
CA ALA A 268 11.18 23.55 -21.14
C ALA A 268 12.49 23.34 -21.93
N ARG A 269 13.06 22.13 -21.89
CA ARG A 269 14.28 21.76 -22.62
C ARG A 269 14.04 21.45 -24.10
N GLY A 270 12.78 21.35 -24.55
CA GLY A 270 12.41 21.00 -25.92
C GLY A 270 12.70 19.54 -26.31
N THR A 271 12.94 18.67 -25.33
CA THR A 271 13.08 17.22 -25.55
C THR A 271 11.75 16.51 -25.77
N MET A 272 10.67 17.16 -25.37
CA MET A 272 9.29 16.75 -25.58
C MET A 272 8.52 17.99 -26.03
N THR A 273 7.63 17.85 -27.01
CA THR A 273 6.80 18.95 -27.49
C THR A 273 5.41 18.89 -26.86
N VAL A 274 4.72 20.04 -26.84
CA VAL A 274 3.33 20.12 -26.39
C VAL A 274 2.45 19.25 -27.28
N GLU A 275 2.68 19.25 -28.60
CA GLU A 275 1.94 18.42 -29.56
C GLU A 275 2.13 16.92 -29.34
N GLU A 276 3.36 16.46 -29.04
CA GLU A 276 3.63 15.05 -28.73
C GLU A 276 2.84 14.60 -27.50
N LEU A 277 2.89 15.38 -26.41
CA LEU A 277 2.19 15.05 -25.18
C LEU A 277 0.66 15.18 -25.33
N ARG A 278 0.19 16.15 -26.12
CA ARG A 278 -1.23 16.32 -26.46
C ARG A 278 -1.76 15.09 -27.20
N GLU A 279 -1.01 14.57 -28.17
CA GLU A 279 -1.42 13.38 -28.92
C GLU A 279 -1.34 12.10 -28.06
N GLN A 280 -0.35 12.02 -27.17
CA GLN A 280 -0.29 10.94 -26.18
C GLN A 280 -1.54 10.93 -25.28
N PHE A 281 -1.96 12.08 -24.76
CA PHE A 281 -3.21 12.18 -23.99
C PHE A 281 -4.47 11.95 -24.82
N ARG A 282 -4.43 12.06 -26.15
CA ARG A 282 -5.59 11.68 -26.99
C ARG A 282 -5.65 10.19 -27.30
N THR A 283 -4.51 9.53 -27.40
CA THR A 283 -4.46 8.10 -27.78
C THR A 283 -4.49 7.18 -26.57
N GLN A 284 -4.06 7.67 -25.40
CA GLN A 284 -4.14 6.94 -24.14
C GLN A 284 -5.60 6.69 -23.73
N GLU A 285 -5.87 5.47 -23.27
CA GLU A 285 -7.14 5.14 -22.61
C GLU A 285 -7.18 5.79 -21.23
N PHE A 286 -8.22 6.60 -21.01
CA PHE A 286 -8.53 7.19 -19.71
C PHE A 286 -9.78 6.56 -19.14
N PRO A 287 -9.91 6.47 -17.80
CA PRO A 287 -11.09 5.91 -17.16
C PRO A 287 -12.37 6.70 -17.47
N HIS A 288 -12.26 7.99 -17.81
CA HIS A 288 -13.35 8.81 -18.30
C HIS A 288 -12.83 10.03 -19.08
N GLU A 289 -13.66 10.56 -19.99
CA GLU A 289 -13.30 11.70 -20.84
C GLU A 289 -12.98 12.97 -20.04
N SER A 290 -13.64 13.19 -18.90
CA SER A 290 -13.36 14.34 -18.03
C SER A 290 -11.93 14.35 -17.47
N VAL A 291 -11.30 13.17 -17.31
CA VAL A 291 -9.89 13.07 -16.89
C VAL A 291 -8.96 13.46 -18.04
N ARG A 292 -9.26 12.99 -19.27
CA ARG A 292 -8.54 13.41 -20.48
C ARG A 292 -8.60 14.93 -20.63
N THR A 293 -9.79 15.51 -20.50
CA THR A 293 -9.99 16.96 -20.54
C THR A 293 -9.14 17.69 -19.50
N ALA A 294 -9.07 17.20 -18.26
CA ALA A 294 -8.24 17.82 -17.22
C ALA A 294 -6.74 17.80 -17.56
N PHE A 295 -6.20 16.69 -18.09
CA PHE A 295 -4.80 16.62 -18.53
C PHE A 295 -4.50 17.55 -19.72
N LEU A 296 -5.44 17.68 -20.67
CA LEU A 296 -5.31 18.60 -21.79
C LEU A 296 -5.36 20.07 -21.32
N GLU A 297 -6.27 20.42 -20.42
CA GLU A 297 -6.34 21.76 -19.81
C GLU A 297 -5.07 22.11 -19.02
N GLU A 298 -4.55 21.16 -18.24
CA GLU A 298 -3.27 21.28 -17.55
C GLU A 298 -2.12 21.53 -18.53
N LEU A 299 -2.07 20.77 -19.62
CA LEU A 299 -1.05 20.92 -20.66
C LEU A 299 -1.06 22.31 -21.30
N GLU A 300 -2.24 22.83 -21.65
CA GLU A 300 -2.36 24.19 -22.18
C GLU A 300 -1.86 25.24 -21.17
N ARG A 301 -2.17 25.06 -19.88
CA ARG A 301 -1.70 25.97 -18.83
C ARG A 301 -0.18 25.94 -18.71
N VAL A 302 0.43 24.75 -18.69
CA VAL A 302 1.90 24.59 -18.63
C VAL A 302 2.57 25.16 -19.87
N ALA A 303 1.99 24.93 -21.06
CA ALA A 303 2.51 25.49 -22.30
C ALA A 303 2.49 27.02 -22.27
N ALA A 304 1.42 27.64 -21.78
CA ALA A 304 1.31 29.08 -21.59
C ALA A 304 2.33 29.61 -20.56
N GLU A 305 2.45 28.95 -19.40
CA GLU A 305 3.43 29.28 -18.35
C GLU A 305 4.88 29.26 -18.87
N LEU A 306 5.21 28.31 -19.74
CA LEU A 306 6.55 28.15 -20.32
C LEU A 306 6.76 28.93 -21.63
N GLY A 307 5.75 29.65 -22.12
CA GLY A 307 5.83 30.37 -23.40
C GLY A 307 6.05 29.47 -24.62
N LEU A 308 5.50 28.26 -24.60
CA LEU A 308 5.61 27.27 -25.68
C LEU A 308 4.40 27.42 -26.61
N ALA A 309 4.61 27.97 -27.81
CA ALA A 309 3.59 27.98 -28.86
C ALA A 309 3.54 26.63 -29.59
N ALA A 310 2.37 26.28 -30.12
CA ALA A 310 2.18 25.11 -30.96
C ALA A 310 3.14 25.13 -32.15
N GLY A 311 4.00 24.11 -32.26
CA GLY A 311 4.91 23.94 -33.40
C GLY A 311 6.40 24.25 -33.18
N LYS A 312 6.90 24.30 -31.94
CA LYS A 312 8.36 24.19 -31.74
C LYS A 312 8.83 22.78 -32.10
N GLU A 313 9.69 22.68 -33.11
CA GLU A 313 10.31 21.40 -33.51
C GLU A 313 11.12 20.81 -32.35
N LYS A 314 11.02 19.48 -32.19
CA LYS A 314 11.76 18.72 -31.19
C LYS A 314 13.26 18.95 -31.38
N VAL A 315 13.98 19.29 -30.31
CA VAL A 315 15.42 19.49 -30.39
C VAL A 315 16.09 18.14 -30.64
N GLY A 316 16.65 17.96 -31.83
CA GLY A 316 17.38 16.78 -32.21
C GLY A 316 18.70 16.65 -31.46
N ARG A 317 19.14 15.41 -31.23
CA ARG A 317 20.37 15.10 -30.47
C ARG A 317 21.63 15.81 -31.01
N ASN A 318 21.66 16.12 -32.30
CA ASN A 318 22.77 16.78 -32.98
C ASN A 318 22.57 18.28 -33.22
N ASP A 319 21.41 18.84 -32.87
CA ASP A 319 21.06 20.25 -33.11
C ASP A 319 21.76 21.18 -32.12
N PRO A 320 21.90 22.49 -32.42
CA PRO A 320 22.39 23.46 -31.46
C PRO A 320 21.58 23.45 -30.18
N CYS A 321 22.26 23.48 -29.03
CA CYS A 321 21.62 23.37 -27.73
C CYS A 321 20.83 24.65 -27.41
N PRO A 322 19.55 24.54 -27.01
CA PRO A 322 18.65 25.68 -26.80
C PRO A 322 19.05 26.57 -25.62
N CYS A 323 19.99 26.14 -24.76
CA CYS A 323 20.54 26.96 -23.68
C CYS A 323 21.51 28.06 -24.15
N GLY A 324 21.72 28.22 -25.46
CA GLY A 324 22.60 29.25 -26.02
C GLY A 324 24.10 28.96 -25.92
N SER A 325 24.50 27.75 -25.52
CA SER A 325 25.92 27.38 -25.34
C SER A 325 26.72 27.22 -26.65
N GLY A 326 26.05 27.22 -27.80
CA GLY A 326 26.67 26.95 -29.11
C GLY A 326 27.11 25.50 -29.34
N LYS A 327 26.94 24.60 -28.36
CA LYS A 327 27.28 23.17 -28.47
C LYS A 327 26.10 22.37 -29.04
N LYS A 328 26.36 21.20 -29.64
CA LYS A 328 25.29 20.23 -29.99
C LYS A 328 24.58 19.74 -28.73
N TYR A 329 23.27 19.47 -28.79
CA TYR A 329 22.43 19.08 -27.65
C TYR A 329 23.05 17.91 -26.84
N LYS A 330 23.48 16.82 -27.51
CA LYS A 330 24.15 15.67 -26.88
C LYS A 330 25.43 15.96 -26.11
N LYS A 331 26.07 17.10 -26.37
CA LYS A 331 27.32 17.54 -25.73
C LYS A 331 27.09 18.62 -24.67
N CYS A 332 25.83 18.96 -24.39
CA CYS A 332 25.44 20.00 -23.44
C CYS A 332 24.30 19.50 -22.55
N CYS A 333 23.05 19.93 -22.80
CA CYS A 333 21.90 19.60 -21.95
C CYS A 333 21.37 18.18 -22.14
N GLY A 334 21.74 17.49 -23.22
CA GLY A 334 21.38 16.09 -23.48
C GLY A 334 22.39 15.07 -22.95
N ARG A 335 23.05 15.39 -21.83
CA ARG A 335 23.92 14.48 -21.07
C ARG A 335 23.15 13.80 -19.96
#